data_AF-A0A1Q9V5M8-F1
#
_entry.id   AF-A0A1Q9V5M8-F1
#
_cell.length_a   1.000
_cell.length_b   1.000
_cell.length_c   1.000
_cell.angle_alpha   90.00
_cell.angle_beta   90.00
_cell.angle_gamma   90.00
#
_symmetry.space_group_name_H-M   'P 1'
#
loop_
_entity.id
_entity.type
_entity.pdbx_description
1 polymer ?
#
loop_
_entity_poly.entity_id
_entity_poly.type
_entity_poly.pdbx_seq_one_letter_code
_entity_poly.pdbx_strand_id
1 'polypeptide(L)'
;MRFFREACAEHGRTDAEVNVLQEVYVGDTESSAIADVKDALTLKYAAYREWGQDAILPESQSFDREFEQLRQGRFILGDADGCRSQLRELIADVGPANILLRPQWPGMPQERVLASLRRLSGIIAELGGTGGAS
;
A
#
# COMPACT_ATOMS: atom_id res chain seq x y z
N MET A 1 2.76 16.08 -4.90
CA MET A 1 2.55 16.92 -3.70
C MET A 1 2.89 18.40 -3.86
N ARG A 2 3.75 18.78 -4.81
CA ARG A 2 4.13 20.18 -5.09
C ARG A 2 2.95 21.15 -5.19
N PHE A 3 1.99 20.85 -6.08
CA PHE A 3 0.80 21.67 -6.29
C PHE A 3 0.01 21.96 -4.99
N PHE A 4 -0.22 20.93 -4.16
CA PHE A 4 -0.90 21.09 -2.87
C PHE A 4 -0.12 22.04 -1.95
N ARG A 5 1.19 21.86 -1.81
CA ARG A 5 2.04 22.69 -0.94
C ARG A 5 2.12 24.13 -1.44
N GLU A 6 2.22 24.35 -2.74
CA GLU A 6 2.19 25.69 -3.35
C GLU A 6 0.86 26.40 -3.08
N ALA A 7 -0.27 25.73 -3.31
CA ALA A 7 -1.59 26.28 -3.03
C ALA A 7 -1.77 26.61 -1.53
N CYS A 8 -1.28 25.76 -0.63
CA CYS A 8 -1.30 26.06 0.81
C CYS A 8 -0.45 27.28 1.16
N ALA A 9 0.74 27.41 0.58
CA ALA A 9 1.63 28.55 0.81
C ALA A 9 1.01 29.88 0.33
N GLU A 10 0.34 29.88 -0.84
CA GLU A 10 -0.38 31.05 -1.37
C GLU A 10 -1.48 31.55 -0.41
N HIS A 11 -2.04 30.65 0.40
CA HIS A 11 -3.09 30.95 1.38
C HIS A 11 -2.55 31.06 2.82
N GLY A 12 -1.24 31.21 3.01
CA GLY A 12 -0.62 31.38 4.32
C GLY A 12 -0.61 30.13 5.21
N ARG A 13 -0.83 28.94 4.64
CA ARG A 13 -0.84 27.64 5.32
C ARG A 13 0.48 26.89 5.09
N THR A 14 1.58 27.44 5.60
CA THR A 14 2.91 26.84 5.41
C THR A 14 3.17 25.61 6.29
N ASP A 15 2.28 25.32 7.22
CA ASP A 15 2.30 24.20 8.16
C ASP A 15 1.44 23.01 7.71
N ALA A 16 0.93 23.03 6.48
CA ALA A 16 0.04 21.98 5.98
C ALA A 16 0.75 20.63 5.88
N GLU A 17 0.34 19.70 6.75
CA GLU A 17 0.83 18.33 6.74
C GLU A 17 0.12 17.46 5.70
N VAL A 18 0.88 16.53 5.11
CA VAL A 18 0.34 15.47 4.26
C VAL A 18 0.37 14.18 5.04
N ASN A 19 -0.79 13.53 5.17
CA ASN A 19 -0.90 12.21 5.78
C ASN A 19 -1.28 11.19 4.71
N VAL A 20 -0.61 10.04 4.70
CA VAL A 20 -0.84 8.98 3.72
C VAL A 20 -1.48 7.77 4.39
N LEU A 21 -2.47 7.18 3.74
CA LEU A 21 -3.00 5.86 4.07
C LEU A 21 -2.63 4.93 2.93
N GLN A 22 -1.93 3.85 3.25
CA GLN A 22 -1.40 2.93 2.24
C GLN A 22 -1.70 1.48 2.62
N GLU A 23 -2.21 0.73 1.65
CA GLU A 23 -2.36 -0.73 1.80
C GLU A 23 -1.00 -1.39 1.59
N VAL A 24 -0.65 -2.32 2.48
CA VAL A 24 0.66 -2.96 2.50
C VAL A 24 0.54 -4.46 2.66
N TYR A 25 1.41 -5.22 2.01
CA TYR A 25 1.58 -6.65 2.29
C TYR A 25 3.02 -7.08 2.04
N VAL A 26 3.66 -7.64 3.07
CA VAL A 26 5.03 -8.14 3.02
C VAL A 26 4.99 -9.66 3.02
N GLY A 27 5.17 -10.24 1.84
CA GLY A 27 5.29 -11.69 1.65
C GLY A 27 6.68 -12.20 2.03
N ASP A 28 6.85 -13.52 1.91
CA ASP A 28 8.16 -14.15 2.07
C ASP A 28 9.06 -13.87 0.85
N THR A 29 8.43 -13.86 -0.31
CA THR A 29 8.97 -13.48 -1.61
C THR A 29 7.99 -12.55 -2.31
N GLU A 30 8.47 -11.80 -3.29
CA GLU A 30 7.59 -10.98 -4.15
C GLU A 30 6.47 -11.80 -4.78
N SER A 31 6.78 -12.98 -5.33
CA SER A 31 5.79 -13.85 -5.96
C SER A 31 4.72 -14.34 -4.98
N SER A 32 5.10 -14.70 -3.75
CA SER A 32 4.13 -15.08 -2.71
C SER A 32 3.24 -13.90 -2.31
N ALA A 33 3.82 -12.69 -2.19
CA ALA A 33 3.07 -11.49 -1.83
C ALA A 33 2.00 -11.18 -2.87
N ILE A 34 2.38 -11.26 -4.15
CA ILE A 34 1.48 -11.07 -5.28
C ILE A 34 0.36 -12.11 -5.27
N ALA A 35 0.67 -13.39 -5.07
CA ALA A 35 -0.33 -14.45 -5.01
C ALA A 35 -1.33 -14.23 -3.85
N ASP A 36 -0.83 -13.94 -2.66
CA ASP A 36 -1.65 -13.74 -1.47
C ASP A 36 -2.63 -12.56 -1.61
N VAL A 37 -2.16 -11.44 -2.17
CA VAL A 37 -3.02 -10.27 -2.39
C VAL A 37 -3.98 -10.49 -3.56
N LYS A 38 -3.57 -11.18 -4.62
CA LYS A 38 -4.47 -11.58 -5.72
C LYS A 38 -5.63 -12.43 -5.22
N ASP A 39 -5.36 -13.42 -4.39
CA ASP A 39 -6.40 -14.28 -3.80
C ASP A 39 -7.39 -13.46 -2.97
N ALA A 40 -6.87 -12.57 -2.10
CA ALA A 40 -7.68 -11.71 -1.25
C ALA A 40 -8.54 -10.73 -2.07
N LEU A 41 -7.98 -10.13 -3.13
CA LEU A 41 -8.73 -9.23 -4.01
C LEU A 41 -9.77 -9.98 -4.84
N THR A 42 -9.47 -11.18 -5.32
CA THR A 42 -10.44 -12.00 -6.05
C THR A 42 -11.68 -12.26 -5.20
N LEU A 43 -11.49 -12.62 -3.93
CA LEU A 43 -12.58 -12.81 -2.98
C LEU A 43 -13.35 -11.50 -2.70
N LYS A 44 -12.64 -10.37 -2.56
CA LYS A 44 -13.25 -9.04 -2.42
C LYS A 44 -14.10 -8.66 -3.63
N TYR A 45 -13.63 -8.90 -4.85
CA TYR A 45 -14.36 -8.61 -6.08
C TYR A 45 -15.56 -9.53 -6.27
N ALA A 46 -15.44 -10.81 -5.92
CA ALA A 46 -16.58 -11.72 -5.90
C ALA A 46 -17.69 -11.20 -4.95
N ALA A 47 -17.32 -10.73 -3.76
CA ALA A 47 -18.28 -10.13 -2.82
C ALA A 47 -18.89 -8.81 -3.33
N TYR A 48 -18.12 -7.93 -4.00
CA TYR A 48 -18.66 -6.72 -4.62
C TYR A 48 -19.65 -7.01 -5.75
N ARG A 49 -19.43 -8.09 -6.51
CA ARG A 49 -20.37 -8.55 -7.55
C ARG A 49 -21.71 -8.99 -6.94
N GLU A 50 -21.69 -9.56 -5.73
CA GLU A 50 -22.89 -10.00 -5.02
C GLU A 50 -23.69 -8.85 -4.36
N TRP A 51 -23.04 -7.71 -4.06
CA TRP A 51 -23.68 -6.54 -3.40
C TRP A 51 -24.28 -5.50 -4.35
N GLY A 52 -24.43 -5.83 -5.65
CA GLY A 52 -25.31 -5.08 -6.56
C GLY A 52 -24.88 -3.63 -6.82
N GLN A 53 -23.58 -3.35 -6.83
CA GLN A 53 -23.07 -2.05 -7.25
C GLN A 53 -22.19 -2.25 -8.49
N ASP A 54 -22.62 -1.67 -9.61
CA ASP A 54 -22.00 -1.69 -10.93
C ASP A 54 -20.55 -1.16 -10.93
N ALA A 55 -19.62 -1.95 -10.40
CA ALA A 55 -18.21 -1.83 -10.74
C ALA A 55 -17.96 -2.76 -11.93
N ILE A 56 -18.06 -2.19 -13.13
CA ILE A 56 -17.73 -2.82 -14.41
C ILE A 56 -16.29 -3.38 -14.29
N LEU A 57 -16.18 -4.67 -14.04
CA LEU A 57 -14.97 -5.43 -14.37
C LEU A 57 -15.04 -5.66 -15.89
N PRO A 58 -14.03 -5.24 -16.68
CA PRO A 58 -14.01 -5.51 -18.11
C PRO A 58 -14.19 -7.01 -18.36
N GLU A 59 -14.99 -7.37 -19.37
CA GLU A 59 -15.13 -8.76 -19.77
C GLU A 59 -13.78 -9.28 -20.27
N SER A 60 -13.14 -10.11 -19.45
CA SER A 60 -12.04 -11.01 -19.83
C SER A 60 -10.87 -10.35 -20.58
N GLN A 61 -9.97 -9.71 -19.83
CA GLN A 61 -8.54 -9.81 -20.14
C GLN A 61 -7.82 -10.22 -18.87
N SER A 62 -7.18 -11.40 -18.88
CA SER A 62 -6.41 -12.01 -17.77
C SER A 62 -6.31 -11.16 -16.51
N PHE A 63 -6.99 -11.57 -15.43
CA PHE A 63 -6.97 -10.92 -14.11
C PHE A 63 -5.54 -10.54 -13.65
N ASP A 64 -4.51 -11.25 -14.13
CA ASP A 64 -3.12 -10.91 -13.88
C ASP A 64 -2.71 -9.55 -14.45
N ARG A 65 -3.13 -9.20 -15.67
CA ARG A 65 -2.87 -7.88 -16.27
C ARG A 65 -3.64 -6.77 -15.59
N GLU A 66 -4.87 -7.04 -15.18
CA GLU A 66 -5.69 -6.08 -14.46
C GLU A 66 -5.13 -5.84 -13.06
N PHE A 67 -4.70 -6.91 -12.37
CA PHE A 67 -4.02 -6.81 -11.08
C PHE A 67 -2.71 -6.03 -11.20
N GLU A 68 -1.94 -6.29 -12.25
CA GLU A 68 -0.68 -5.59 -12.52
C GLU A 68 -0.91 -4.09 -12.70
N GLN A 69 -1.92 -3.69 -13.47
CA GLN A 69 -2.29 -2.28 -13.61
C GLN A 69 -2.88 -1.70 -12.32
N LEU A 70 -3.66 -2.48 -11.59
CA LEU A 70 -4.30 -2.06 -10.35
C LEU A 70 -3.27 -1.79 -9.26
N ARG A 71 -2.24 -2.63 -9.12
CA ARG A 71 -1.24 -2.48 -8.05
C ARG A 71 -0.30 -1.29 -8.28
N GLN A 72 -0.08 -0.91 -9.54
CA GLN A 72 0.85 0.17 -9.90
C GLN A 72 0.48 1.47 -9.20
N GLY A 73 1.36 1.91 -8.31
CA GLY A 73 1.19 3.14 -7.51
C GLY A 73 0.10 3.09 -6.45
N ARG A 74 -0.58 1.94 -6.23
CA ARG A 74 -1.69 1.84 -5.27
C ARG A 74 -1.37 1.07 -4.01
N PHE A 75 -0.46 0.09 -4.07
CA PHE A 75 -0.13 -0.78 -2.94
C PHE A 75 1.37 -0.81 -2.69
N ILE A 76 1.76 -1.02 -1.44
CA ILE A 76 3.13 -1.43 -1.10
C ILE A 76 3.12 -2.95 -0.98
N LEU A 77 3.72 -3.61 -1.95
CA LEU A 77 3.59 -5.06 -2.10
C LEU A 77 4.91 -5.68 -2.53
N GLY A 78 5.30 -6.78 -1.90
CA GLY A 78 6.49 -7.55 -2.29
C GLY A 78 7.08 -8.32 -1.13
N ASP A 79 8.36 -8.68 -1.27
CA ASP A 79 9.18 -9.11 -0.14
C ASP A 79 9.61 -7.91 0.72
N ALA A 80 10.44 -8.17 1.73
CA ALA A 80 10.86 -7.15 2.68
C ALA A 80 11.64 -5.99 2.03
N ASP A 81 12.56 -6.30 1.12
CA ASP A 81 13.41 -5.29 0.48
C ASP A 81 12.66 -4.49 -0.59
N GLY A 82 11.76 -5.13 -1.33
CA GLY A 82 10.85 -4.48 -2.25
C GLY A 82 9.90 -3.52 -1.54
N CYS A 83 9.30 -3.95 -0.42
CA CYS A 83 8.42 -3.08 0.37
C CYS A 83 9.18 -1.92 1.01
N ARG A 84 10.41 -2.16 1.49
CA ARG A 84 11.29 -1.11 2.03
C ARG A 84 11.61 -0.04 0.99
N SER A 85 11.94 -0.46 -0.23
CA SER A 85 12.26 0.46 -1.33
C SER A 85 11.04 1.31 -1.69
N GLN A 86 9.87 0.70 -1.85
CA GLN A 86 8.61 1.41 -2.11
C GLN A 86 8.24 2.39 -0.98
N LEU A 87 8.46 2.03 0.29
CA LEU A 87 8.24 2.95 1.42
C LEU A 87 9.20 4.15 1.34
N ARG A 88 10.47 3.94 1.01
CA ARG A 88 11.45 5.03 0.85
C ARG A 88 11.08 5.96 -0.30
N GLU A 89 10.66 5.41 -1.43
CA GLU A 89 10.16 6.18 -2.57
C GLU A 89 8.95 7.02 -2.18
N LEU A 90 7.96 6.42 -1.52
CA LEU A 90 6.80 7.13 -1.00
C LEU A 90 7.19 8.29 -0.07
N ILE A 91 8.12 8.04 0.86
CA ILE A 91 8.60 9.06 1.80
C ILE A 91 9.31 10.20 1.05
N ALA A 92 10.20 9.87 0.11
CA ALA A 92 10.95 10.86 -0.66
C ALA A 92 10.05 11.71 -1.57
N ASP A 93 9.08 11.09 -2.25
CA ASP A 93 8.23 11.75 -3.24
C ASP A 93 7.10 12.58 -2.61
N VAL A 94 6.52 12.08 -1.51
CA VAL A 94 5.37 12.72 -0.86
C VAL A 94 5.79 13.60 0.31
N GLY A 95 6.85 13.22 1.03
CA GLY A 95 7.26 13.83 2.30
C GLY A 95 6.13 13.86 3.34
N PRO A 96 5.49 12.72 3.65
CA PRO A 96 4.34 12.68 4.54
C PRO A 96 4.76 12.91 6.00
N ALA A 97 3.92 13.58 6.77
CA ALA A 97 4.07 13.72 8.21
C ALA A 97 3.77 12.39 8.93
N ASN A 98 2.72 11.70 8.50
CA ASN A 98 2.37 10.37 9.01
C ASN A 98 1.99 9.42 7.86
N ILE A 99 2.31 8.14 8.05
CA ILE A 99 1.89 7.05 7.17
C ILE A 99 1.10 6.04 7.99
N LEU A 100 -0.18 5.85 7.64
CA LEU A 100 -1.03 4.80 8.16
C LEU A 100 -0.98 3.59 7.23
N LEU A 101 -0.35 2.51 7.70
CA LEU A 101 -0.24 1.26 6.95
C LEU A 101 -1.38 0.31 7.27
N ARG A 102 -2.05 -0.21 6.24
CA ARG A 102 -3.16 -1.17 6.35
C ARG A 102 -2.73 -2.55 5.85
N PRO A 103 -2.38 -3.49 6.75
CA PRO A 103 -1.93 -4.82 6.38
C PRO A 103 -3.07 -5.83 6.19
N GLN A 104 -4.29 -5.49 6.63
CA GLN A 104 -5.45 -6.37 6.55
C GLN A 104 -6.14 -6.21 5.20
N TRP A 105 -6.20 -7.31 4.46
CA TRP A 105 -6.94 -7.42 3.21
C TRP A 105 -8.24 -8.20 3.44
N PRO A 106 -9.36 -7.85 2.76
CA PRO A 106 -10.61 -8.57 2.89
C PRO A 106 -10.44 -10.05 2.53
N GLY A 107 -10.90 -10.94 3.40
CA GLY A 107 -10.84 -12.38 3.17
C GLY A 107 -9.45 -13.01 3.32
N MET A 108 -8.41 -12.23 3.62
CA MET A 108 -7.09 -12.77 3.89
C MET A 108 -7.05 -13.46 5.27
N PRO A 109 -6.55 -14.70 5.37
CA PRO A 109 -6.41 -15.39 6.65
C PRO A 109 -5.57 -14.60 7.66
N GLN A 110 -6.02 -14.57 8.92
CA GLN A 110 -5.36 -13.80 9.97
C GLN A 110 -3.88 -14.18 10.16
N GLU A 111 -3.53 -15.45 10.02
CA GLU A 111 -2.16 -15.93 10.12
C GLU A 111 -1.24 -15.28 9.08
N ARG A 112 -1.73 -15.09 7.84
CA ARG A 112 -0.98 -14.40 6.76
C ARG A 112 -0.80 -12.92 7.07
N VAL A 113 -1.82 -12.26 7.62
CA VAL A 113 -1.74 -10.86 8.04
C VAL A 113 -0.72 -10.69 9.17
N LEU A 114 -0.74 -11.56 10.18
CA LEU A 114 0.23 -11.54 11.28
C LEU A 114 1.66 -11.82 10.81
N ALA A 115 1.85 -12.74 9.86
CA ALA A 115 3.16 -13.01 9.27
C ALA A 115 3.70 -11.78 8.51
N SER A 116 2.85 -11.14 7.70
CA SER A 116 3.19 -9.87 7.01
C SER A 116 3.53 -8.76 8.00
N LEU A 117 2.75 -8.60 9.07
CA LEU A 117 3.01 -7.63 10.15
C LEU A 117 4.36 -7.83 10.81
N ARG A 118 4.76 -9.08 11.09
CA ARG A 118 6.09 -9.37 11.66
C ARG A 118 7.20 -8.92 10.72
N ARG A 119 7.11 -9.23 9.42
CA ARG A 119 8.10 -8.78 8.43
C ARG A 119 8.12 -7.25 8.32
N LEU A 120 6.95 -6.62 8.28
CA LEU A 120 6.81 -5.17 8.24
C LEU A 120 7.48 -4.49 9.44
N SER A 121 7.37 -5.06 10.65
CA SER A 121 8.01 -4.49 11.84
C SER A 121 9.53 -4.36 11.70
N GLY A 122 10.20 -5.32 11.05
CA GLY A 122 11.62 -5.25 10.74
C GLY A 122 11.94 -4.09 9.79
N ILE A 123 11.13 -3.91 8.75
CA ILE A 123 11.26 -2.79 7.81
C ILE A 123 11.15 -1.45 8.53
N ILE A 124 10.12 -1.28 9.37
CA ILE A 124 9.88 -0.04 10.11
C ILE A 124 10.99 0.27 11.11
N ALA A 125 11.51 -0.73 11.82
CA ALA A 125 12.62 -0.54 12.75
C ALA A 125 13.87 0.01 12.04
N GLU A 126 14.17 -0.49 10.85
CA GLU A 126 15.29 0.00 10.04
C GLU A 126 15.06 1.40 9.46
N LEU A 127 13.82 1.73 9.07
CA LEU A 127 13.47 3.09 8.60
C LEU A 127 13.49 4.13 9.73
N GLY A 128 13.10 3.74 10.95
CA GLY A 128 13.13 4.61 12.13
C GLY A 128 14.54 4.83 12.71
N GLY A 129 15.48 3.93 12.42
CA GLY A 129 16.87 3.99 12.90
C GLY A 129 17.70 5.16 12.38
N THR A 130 17.19 5.95 11.44
CA THR A 130 17.87 7.15 10.90
C THR A 130 17.42 8.47 11.52
N GLY A 131 16.45 8.47 12.46
CA GLY A 131 15.83 9.69 13.00
C GLY A 131 16.22 10.11 14.43
N GLY A 132 17.20 9.45 15.04
CA GLY A 132 17.54 9.65 16.46
C GLY A 132 18.87 10.38 16.70
N ALA A 133 19.14 11.48 16.00
CA ALA A 133 20.21 12.41 16.37
C ALA A 133 19.99 13.76 15.66
N SER A 134 19.24 14.66 16.29
CA SER A 134 19.36 16.13 16.16
C SER A 134 18.55 16.78 17.27
#